data_AF-A0A6M8VTK4-F1
#
_entry.id   AF-A0A6M8VTK4-F1
#
_cell.length_a   1.000
_cell.length_b   1.000
_cell.length_c   1.000
_cell.angle_alpha   90.00
_cell.angle_beta   90.00
_cell.angle_gamma   90.00
#
_symmetry.space_group_name_H-M   'P 1'
#
loop_
_entity.id
_entity.type
_entity.pdbx_description
1 polymer ?
#
loop_
_entity_poly.entity_id
_entity_poly.type
_entity_poly.pdbx_seq_one_letter_code
_entity_poly.pdbx_strand_id
1 'polypeptide(L)'
;MLAVGASRDAPSQASHCSGGSGPTSDGRRKPEIYAPGCSTRSANSTSSCGTRTLTGTSMACPAVSGVGLLVRQYFSEGFYPSGAANGADSFIPSGALIKGTLINASVDMTGVSGYPSNREGWGRLLADQALYFPGDDRTMWVMDVRNASGMDTSEVVEYPIEVTGIAEQLRVTMSFTDPAGAANTNFAPVNDLDLEVVAPNGTVYKGNVFSGGESTSGGTKDDRNNIEQVHVSLPAVGEWTVRINAAAVNVGAQGYALTVTGMVAEPNDCYADFNGDDTVNSQDVLAFLNAWAAGDETADANGDGSVNTQDVLEFLNLWNAGC
;
A
#
# COMPACT_ATOMS: atom_id res chain seq x y z
N MET A 1 15.60 -0.48 0.31
CA MET A 1 16.03 -1.75 0.96
C MET A 1 14.94 -2.22 1.91
N LEU A 2 14.72 -3.54 2.00
CA LEU A 2 13.78 -4.18 2.92
C LEU A 2 14.54 -5.27 3.69
N ALA A 3 14.62 -5.18 5.01
CA ALA A 3 15.31 -6.18 5.83
C ALA A 3 14.34 -7.29 6.22
N VAL A 4 14.80 -8.55 6.09
CA VAL A 4 13.95 -9.74 6.20
C VAL A 4 14.38 -10.62 7.37
N GLY A 5 13.43 -10.94 8.26
CA GLY A 5 13.55 -11.98 9.28
C GLY A 5 13.10 -13.36 8.77
N ALA A 6 13.51 -14.42 9.46
CA ALA A 6 13.12 -15.79 9.10
C ALA A 6 12.10 -16.35 10.10
N SER A 7 10.94 -16.74 9.59
CA SER A 7 9.96 -17.56 10.30
C SER A 7 10.22 -19.05 10.05
N ARG A 8 9.51 -19.91 10.79
CA ARG A 8 9.54 -21.37 10.54
C ARG A 8 8.90 -21.72 9.20
N ASP A 9 9.12 -22.94 8.71
CA ASP A 9 8.39 -23.46 7.57
C ASP A 9 6.98 -23.93 7.97
N ALA A 10 6.17 -24.27 6.98
CA ALA A 10 4.87 -24.87 7.18
C ALA A 10 4.96 -26.15 8.04
N PRO A 11 4.03 -26.37 9.00
CA PRO A 11 2.81 -25.59 9.28
C PRO A 11 2.99 -24.50 10.36
N SER A 12 4.23 -24.17 10.77
CA SER A 12 4.51 -23.21 11.84
C SER A 12 4.93 -21.83 11.31
N GLN A 13 4.56 -21.49 10.07
CA GLN A 13 5.07 -20.31 9.38
C GLN A 13 4.80 -18.96 10.07
N ALA A 14 3.86 -18.92 11.01
CA ALA A 14 3.57 -17.75 11.82
C ALA A 14 4.56 -17.53 12.99
N SER A 15 5.37 -18.53 13.35
CA SER A 15 6.28 -18.44 14.48
C SER A 15 7.67 -17.95 14.08
N HIS A 16 8.27 -17.13 14.94
CA HIS A 16 9.66 -16.71 14.79
C HIS A 16 10.60 -17.91 14.73
N CYS A 17 11.66 -17.80 13.91
CA CYS A 17 12.72 -18.79 13.89
C CYS A 17 14.12 -18.20 14.09
N SER A 18 14.56 -17.30 13.20
CA SER A 18 15.88 -16.66 13.31
C SER A 18 15.89 -15.28 12.67
N GLY A 19 16.93 -14.49 12.96
CA GLY A 19 17.09 -13.13 12.45
C GLY A 19 17.53 -12.17 13.55
N GLY A 20 18.13 -11.05 13.14
CA GLY A 20 18.40 -9.94 14.05
C GLY A 20 17.11 -9.29 14.55
N SER A 21 17.23 -8.57 15.66
CA SER A 21 16.19 -7.68 16.15
C SER A 21 16.73 -6.26 16.07
N GLY A 22 15.87 -5.34 15.68
CA GLY A 22 16.15 -3.93 15.81
C GLY A 22 16.00 -3.45 17.25
N PRO A 23 15.92 -2.12 17.45
CA PRO A 23 16.01 -1.13 16.39
C PRO A 23 17.42 -1.05 15.80
N THR A 24 17.56 -0.37 14.67
CA THR A 24 18.86 0.13 14.21
C THR A 24 19.47 1.08 15.24
N SER A 25 20.76 1.43 15.08
CA SER A 25 21.45 2.34 16.02
C SER A 25 20.82 3.72 16.13
N ASP A 26 20.09 4.18 15.09
CA ASP A 26 19.36 5.44 15.06
C ASP A 26 17.87 5.30 15.40
N GLY A 27 17.42 4.10 15.81
CA GLY A 27 16.08 3.87 16.35
C GLY A 27 15.04 3.35 15.35
N ARG A 28 15.36 3.21 14.06
CA ARG A 28 14.43 2.68 13.06
C ARG A 28 14.11 1.21 13.25
N ARG A 29 12.88 0.83 12.93
CA ARG A 29 12.39 -0.54 13.00
C ARG A 29 13.01 -1.43 11.92
N LYS A 30 13.67 -2.50 12.36
CA LYS A 30 14.22 -3.58 11.52
C LYS A 30 14.15 -4.91 12.28
N PRO A 31 14.06 -6.07 11.61
CA PRO A 31 13.69 -6.21 10.20
C PRO A 31 12.29 -5.64 9.96
N GLU A 32 11.93 -5.38 8.70
CA GLU A 32 10.58 -4.90 8.40
C GLU A 32 9.59 -6.02 8.19
N ILE A 33 10.04 -7.16 7.65
CA ILE A 33 9.15 -8.22 7.22
C ILE A 33 9.76 -9.58 7.50
N TYR A 34 8.92 -10.59 7.61
CA TYR A 34 9.30 -11.99 7.77
C TYR A 34 8.79 -12.84 6.61
N ALA A 35 9.53 -13.91 6.32
CA ALA A 35 9.08 -15.01 5.48
C ALA A 35 9.66 -16.35 6.00
N PRO A 36 9.10 -17.50 5.60
CA PRO A 36 9.69 -18.80 5.92
C PRO A 36 11.15 -18.87 5.47
N GLY A 37 12.05 -19.17 6.41
CA GLY A 37 13.48 -19.27 6.15
C GLY A 37 14.19 -20.36 6.94
N CYS A 38 13.45 -21.17 7.70
CA CYS A 38 14.00 -22.27 8.48
C CYS A 38 13.52 -23.59 7.93
N SER A 39 14.43 -24.55 7.79
CA SER A 39 14.16 -25.84 7.15
C SER A 39 13.66 -25.72 5.70
N THR A 40 13.99 -24.62 5.04
CA THR A 40 13.60 -24.36 3.65
C THR A 40 14.36 -25.28 2.70
N ARG A 41 13.63 -26.08 1.92
CA ARG A 41 14.19 -26.95 0.87
C ARG A 41 14.30 -26.18 -0.44
N SER A 42 15.51 -26.05 -0.97
CA SER A 42 15.77 -25.39 -2.26
C SER A 42 16.79 -26.17 -3.10
N ALA A 43 17.08 -25.70 -4.31
CA ALA A 43 18.01 -26.34 -5.24
C ALA A 43 19.42 -26.50 -4.64
N ASN A 44 20.06 -27.63 -4.92
CA ASN A 44 21.43 -27.90 -4.49
C ASN A 44 22.40 -27.77 -5.67
N SER A 45 23.38 -26.87 -5.57
CA SER A 45 24.36 -26.63 -6.63
C SER A 45 25.32 -27.81 -6.88
N THR A 46 25.39 -28.79 -5.96
CA THR A 46 26.27 -29.96 -6.10
C THR A 46 25.62 -31.16 -6.79
N SER A 47 24.36 -31.07 -7.24
CA SER A 47 23.71 -32.15 -8.01
C SER A 47 22.59 -31.64 -8.93
N SER A 48 22.49 -32.23 -10.13
CA SER A 48 21.63 -31.73 -11.23
C SER A 48 20.13 -31.69 -10.92
N CYS A 49 19.64 -32.58 -10.06
CA CYS A 49 18.24 -32.61 -9.60
C CYS A 49 18.16 -32.64 -8.07
N GLY A 50 19.22 -32.18 -7.39
CA GLY A 50 19.27 -32.22 -5.94
C GLY A 50 18.53 -31.07 -5.30
N THR A 51 17.98 -31.36 -4.12
CA THR A 51 17.56 -30.31 -3.19
C THR A 51 18.37 -30.42 -1.90
N ARG A 52 18.50 -29.31 -1.20
CA ARG A 52 19.09 -29.24 0.12
C ARG A 52 18.21 -28.37 1.01
N THR A 53 18.11 -28.77 2.26
CA THR A 53 17.44 -28.01 3.31
C THR A 53 18.44 -27.13 4.03
N LEU A 54 18.15 -25.83 4.11
CA LEU A 54 18.96 -24.84 4.81
C LEU A 54 18.07 -23.94 5.69
N THR A 55 18.72 -23.24 6.62
CA THR A 55 18.07 -22.35 7.58
C THR A 55 18.82 -21.02 7.65
N GLY A 56 18.09 -19.92 7.57
CA GLY A 56 18.58 -18.58 7.85
C GLY A 56 17.75 -17.49 7.17
N THR A 57 18.02 -16.24 7.52
CA THR A 57 17.47 -15.08 6.80
C THR A 57 17.88 -15.11 5.32
N SER A 58 19.02 -15.71 4.98
CA SER A 58 19.46 -15.98 3.60
C SER A 58 18.48 -16.86 2.80
N MET A 59 17.62 -17.64 3.46
CA MET A 59 16.56 -18.43 2.82
C MET A 59 15.23 -17.65 2.77
N ALA A 60 14.96 -16.77 3.73
CA ALA A 60 13.78 -15.92 3.74
C ALA A 60 13.87 -14.76 2.72
N CYS A 61 15.03 -14.11 2.59
CA CYS A 61 15.27 -13.02 1.64
C CYS A 61 14.86 -13.35 0.18
N PRO A 62 15.26 -14.48 -0.42
CA PRO A 62 14.85 -14.81 -1.78
C PRO A 62 13.35 -15.12 -1.90
N ALA A 63 12.69 -15.61 -0.83
CA ALA A 63 11.23 -15.78 -0.83
C ALA A 63 10.52 -14.42 -0.94
N VAL A 64 10.90 -13.44 -0.11
CA VAL A 64 10.38 -12.06 -0.20
C VAL A 64 10.71 -11.43 -1.55
N SER A 65 11.90 -11.68 -2.10
CA SER A 65 12.29 -11.17 -3.42
C SER A 65 11.42 -11.74 -4.55
N GLY A 66 11.09 -13.03 -4.49
CA GLY A 66 10.17 -13.68 -5.43
C GLY A 66 8.76 -13.09 -5.37
N VAL A 67 8.24 -12.86 -4.16
CA VAL A 67 6.94 -12.18 -4.00
C VAL A 67 6.99 -10.72 -4.47
N GLY A 68 8.10 -10.00 -4.22
CA GLY A 68 8.29 -8.65 -4.74
C GLY A 68 8.29 -8.59 -6.27
N LEU A 69 8.77 -9.64 -6.95
CA LEU A 69 8.65 -9.78 -8.40
C LEU A 69 7.19 -9.99 -8.83
N LEU A 70 6.41 -10.80 -8.11
CA LEU A 70 4.98 -11.00 -8.38
C LEU A 70 4.18 -9.71 -8.16
N VAL A 71 4.47 -8.94 -7.11
CA VAL A 71 3.87 -7.61 -6.89
C VAL A 71 4.23 -6.66 -8.03
N ARG A 72 5.49 -6.67 -8.49
CA ARG A 72 5.88 -5.88 -9.66
C ARG A 72 5.10 -6.29 -10.91
N GLN A 73 4.95 -7.60 -11.13
CA GLN A 73 4.20 -8.16 -12.26
C GLN A 73 2.73 -7.74 -12.20
N TYR A 74 2.09 -7.80 -11.03
CA TYR A 74 0.71 -7.38 -10.81
C TYR A 74 0.45 -5.97 -11.34
N PHE A 75 1.28 -4.99 -10.99
CA PHE A 75 1.15 -3.62 -11.52
C PHE A 75 1.59 -3.48 -12.99
N SER A 76 2.65 -4.19 -13.40
CA SER A 76 3.19 -4.07 -14.76
C SER A 76 2.34 -4.76 -15.83
N GLU A 77 1.47 -5.68 -15.44
CA GLU A 77 0.49 -6.35 -16.30
C GLU A 77 -0.93 -5.78 -16.11
N GLY A 78 -1.05 -4.70 -15.34
CA GLY A 78 -2.27 -3.93 -15.14
C GLY A 78 -3.39 -4.71 -14.46
N PHE A 79 -3.06 -5.48 -13.43
CA PHE A 79 -4.08 -6.08 -12.57
C PHE A 79 -4.72 -5.06 -11.63
N TYR A 80 -4.01 -4.01 -11.21
CA TYR A 80 -4.64 -2.87 -10.53
C TYR A 80 -5.30 -1.97 -11.58
N PRO A 81 -6.52 -1.42 -11.34
CA PRO A 81 -7.31 -1.51 -10.10
C PRO A 81 -8.31 -2.66 -10.05
N SER A 82 -8.65 -3.27 -11.19
CA SER A 82 -9.78 -4.20 -11.32
C SER A 82 -9.54 -5.62 -10.78
N GLY A 83 -8.30 -5.95 -10.42
CA GLY A 83 -7.84 -7.29 -10.11
C GLY A 83 -7.67 -8.20 -11.34
N ALA A 84 -7.94 -7.71 -12.54
CA ALA A 84 -7.81 -8.45 -13.80
C ALA A 84 -6.82 -7.74 -14.73
N ALA A 85 -5.98 -8.51 -15.44
CA ALA A 85 -4.96 -7.94 -16.31
C ALA A 85 -5.57 -7.11 -17.44
N ASN A 86 -5.27 -5.82 -17.45
CA ASN A 86 -5.61 -4.87 -18.50
C ASN A 86 -4.35 -4.06 -18.89
N GLY A 87 -3.97 -4.10 -20.17
CA GLY A 87 -2.78 -3.39 -20.64
C GLY A 87 -2.85 -1.87 -20.44
N ALA A 88 -4.04 -1.27 -20.46
CA ALA A 88 -4.24 0.16 -20.24
C ALA A 88 -3.91 0.59 -18.79
N ASP A 89 -4.16 -0.30 -17.83
CA ASP A 89 -3.91 -0.05 -16.41
C ASP A 89 -2.47 -0.40 -16.00
N SER A 90 -1.63 -0.81 -16.96
CA SER A 90 -0.25 -1.18 -16.69
C SER A 90 0.62 0.05 -16.41
N PHE A 91 1.44 -0.04 -15.38
CA PHE A 91 2.45 0.97 -15.10
C PHE A 91 3.71 0.36 -14.49
N ILE A 92 4.81 1.11 -14.51
CA ILE A 92 6.04 0.70 -13.85
C ILE A 92 5.92 1.12 -12.38
N PRO A 93 5.83 0.20 -11.40
CA PRO A 93 5.77 0.58 -9.99
C PRO A 93 7.13 1.05 -9.49
N SER A 94 7.15 1.98 -8.53
CA SER A 94 8.37 2.37 -7.82
C SER A 94 8.82 1.29 -6.83
N GLY A 95 10.09 1.38 -6.41
CA GLY A 95 10.56 0.57 -5.29
C GLY A 95 9.87 0.90 -3.97
N ALA A 96 9.30 2.10 -3.82
CA ALA A 96 8.49 2.46 -2.67
C ALA A 96 7.15 1.73 -2.72
N LEU A 97 6.43 1.75 -3.85
CA LEU A 97 5.16 1.05 -3.99
C LEU A 97 5.32 -0.46 -3.72
N ILE A 98 6.28 -1.13 -4.35
CA ILE A 98 6.54 -2.56 -4.09
C ILE A 98 6.82 -2.81 -2.60
N LYS A 99 7.62 -1.94 -1.97
CA LYS A 99 7.93 -2.05 -0.53
C LYS A 99 6.68 -1.85 0.33
N GLY A 100 5.90 -0.81 0.07
CA GLY A 100 4.66 -0.49 0.77
C GLY A 100 3.63 -1.62 0.66
N THR A 101 3.43 -2.18 -0.53
CA THR A 101 2.50 -3.30 -0.74
C THR A 101 2.91 -4.57 0.01
N LEU A 102 4.20 -4.94 -0.02
CA LEU A 102 4.69 -6.10 0.73
C LEU A 102 4.49 -5.95 2.24
N ILE A 103 4.68 -4.74 2.77
CA ILE A 103 4.52 -4.46 4.21
C ILE A 103 3.03 -4.30 4.57
N ASN A 104 2.19 -3.76 3.69
CA ASN A 104 0.75 -3.73 3.93
C ASN A 104 0.20 -5.17 4.10
N ALA A 105 0.70 -6.08 3.26
CA ALA A 105 0.34 -7.50 3.24
C ALA A 105 0.87 -8.34 4.44
N SER A 106 1.62 -7.77 5.38
CA SER A 106 2.23 -8.56 6.46
C SER A 106 1.32 -8.73 7.67
N VAL A 107 1.32 -9.93 8.23
CA VAL A 107 0.47 -10.32 9.37
C VAL A 107 1.31 -10.55 10.64
N ASP A 108 0.73 -10.24 11.79
CA ASP A 108 1.34 -10.43 13.11
C ASP A 108 1.91 -11.85 13.31
N MET A 109 3.08 -11.96 13.94
CA MET A 109 3.69 -13.25 14.20
C MET A 109 3.17 -13.86 15.51
N THR A 110 2.89 -15.15 15.47
CA THR A 110 2.48 -15.88 16.67
C THR A 110 3.60 -15.91 17.71
N GLY A 111 3.29 -15.43 18.91
CA GLY A 111 4.17 -15.52 20.07
C GLY A 111 5.24 -14.43 20.15
N VAL A 112 5.12 -13.37 19.34
CA VAL A 112 5.89 -12.13 19.51
C VAL A 112 4.96 -11.09 20.13
N SER A 113 5.44 -10.36 21.14
CA SER A 113 4.64 -9.37 21.85
C SER A 113 4.91 -7.96 21.34
N GLY A 114 3.86 -7.13 21.31
CA GLY A 114 4.00 -5.70 21.02
C GLY A 114 4.00 -5.40 19.52
N TYR A 115 3.24 -6.14 18.73
CA TYR A 115 3.04 -5.88 17.32
C TYR A 115 2.52 -4.45 17.08
N PRO A 116 3.05 -3.72 16.08
CA PRO A 116 4.30 -3.98 15.36
C PRO A 116 5.54 -3.76 16.24
N SER A 117 6.51 -4.66 16.20
CA SER A 117 7.65 -4.67 17.15
C SER A 117 9.02 -4.56 16.47
N ASN A 118 10.06 -4.22 17.23
CA ASN A 118 11.44 -4.28 16.74
C ASN A 118 11.95 -5.71 16.50
N ARG A 119 11.19 -6.74 16.92
CA ARG A 119 11.53 -8.14 16.69
C ARG A 119 10.96 -8.64 15.38
N GLU A 120 9.68 -8.40 15.13
CA GLU A 120 8.98 -8.91 13.96
C GLU A 120 8.78 -7.90 12.83
N GLY A 121 9.09 -6.62 13.09
CA GLY A 121 8.76 -5.54 12.17
C GLY A 121 7.25 -5.40 12.04
N TRP A 122 6.79 -5.48 10.80
CA TRP A 122 5.39 -5.48 10.39
C TRP A 122 4.82 -6.90 10.24
N GLY A 123 5.62 -7.91 10.54
CA GLY A 123 5.21 -9.31 10.61
C GLY A 123 5.55 -10.11 9.36
N ARG A 124 4.86 -11.24 9.18
CA ARG A 124 5.11 -12.19 8.09
C ARG A 124 4.33 -11.80 6.84
N LEU A 125 5.01 -11.74 5.70
CA LEU A 125 4.40 -11.53 4.40
C LEU A 125 3.33 -12.59 4.10
N LEU A 126 2.14 -12.14 3.71
CA LEU A 126 1.09 -12.93 3.07
C LEU A 126 0.51 -12.12 1.91
N ALA A 127 1.03 -12.26 0.69
CA ALA A 127 0.73 -11.36 -0.44
C ALA A 127 -0.77 -11.18 -0.75
N ASP A 128 -1.55 -12.24 -0.50
CA ASP A 128 -3.01 -12.30 -0.58
C ASP A 128 -3.73 -11.27 0.32
N GLN A 129 -3.04 -10.72 1.32
CA GLN A 129 -3.58 -9.68 2.21
C GLN A 129 -3.50 -8.28 1.59
N ALA A 130 -2.92 -8.11 0.40
CA ALA A 130 -2.87 -6.81 -0.26
C ALA A 130 -3.20 -6.81 -1.75
N LEU A 131 -2.84 -7.86 -2.50
CA LEU A 131 -3.13 -7.91 -3.94
C LEU A 131 -4.58 -8.31 -4.16
N TYR A 132 -5.37 -7.42 -4.74
CA TYR A 132 -6.78 -7.64 -5.05
C TYR A 132 -6.97 -8.48 -6.30
N PHE A 133 -7.88 -9.46 -6.25
CA PHE A 133 -8.38 -10.21 -7.41
C PHE A 133 -9.93 -10.26 -7.41
N PRO A 134 -10.58 -10.45 -8.58
CA PRO A 134 -12.03 -10.51 -8.66
C PRO A 134 -12.61 -11.62 -7.77
N GLY A 135 -13.53 -11.24 -6.90
CA GLY A 135 -14.17 -12.12 -5.92
C GLY A 135 -13.64 -11.97 -4.49
N ASP A 136 -12.58 -11.18 -4.29
CA ASP A 136 -12.11 -10.83 -2.95
C ASP A 136 -13.03 -9.77 -2.32
N ASP A 137 -13.35 -9.93 -1.03
CA ASP A 137 -14.01 -8.89 -0.24
C ASP A 137 -13.06 -7.72 0.06
N ARG A 138 -11.75 -8.02 0.15
CA ARG A 138 -10.70 -7.03 0.34
C ARG A 138 -10.24 -6.49 -1.00
N THR A 139 -10.35 -5.18 -1.16
CA THR A 139 -9.87 -4.42 -2.29
C THR A 139 -8.62 -3.61 -1.91
N MET A 140 -8.04 -2.94 -2.90
CA MET A 140 -6.86 -2.10 -2.71
C MET A 140 -6.99 -0.78 -3.47
N TRP A 141 -6.36 0.25 -2.92
CA TRP A 141 -6.12 1.54 -3.56
C TRP A 141 -4.64 1.89 -3.44
N VAL A 142 -4.03 2.41 -4.51
CA VAL A 142 -2.61 2.77 -4.50
C VAL A 142 -2.35 4.12 -5.11
N MET A 143 -1.28 4.76 -4.63
CA MET A 143 -0.72 5.97 -5.22
C MET A 143 0.80 5.81 -5.29
N ASP A 144 1.43 6.23 -6.39
CA ASP A 144 2.88 6.11 -6.59
C ASP A 144 3.49 7.40 -7.15
N VAL A 145 3.76 8.35 -6.26
CA VAL A 145 4.31 9.66 -6.60
C VAL A 145 5.84 9.58 -6.74
N ARG A 146 6.34 9.93 -7.92
CA ARG A 146 7.79 10.00 -8.18
C ARG A 146 8.39 11.27 -7.59
N ASN A 147 9.67 11.23 -7.21
CA ASN A 147 10.38 12.42 -6.68
C ASN A 147 10.29 13.65 -7.59
N ALA A 148 10.16 13.48 -8.92
CA ALA A 148 9.99 14.61 -9.84
C ALA A 148 8.68 15.40 -9.64
N SER A 149 7.67 14.75 -9.07
CA SER A 149 6.38 15.33 -8.66
C SER A 149 6.20 15.19 -7.14
N GLY A 150 7.30 15.02 -6.41
CA GLY A 150 7.29 14.80 -4.97
C GLY A 150 6.99 16.08 -4.21
N MET A 151 6.90 15.95 -2.89
CA MET A 151 6.56 17.06 -2.01
C MET A 151 7.79 17.85 -1.59
N ASP A 152 7.59 19.15 -1.39
CA ASP A 152 8.51 20.07 -0.70
C ASP A 152 8.10 20.26 0.77
N THR A 153 9.01 20.80 1.59
CA THR A 153 8.75 21.03 3.02
C THR A 153 7.49 21.88 3.24
N SER A 154 6.67 21.47 4.22
CA SER A 154 5.38 22.07 4.62
C SER A 154 4.22 21.85 3.64
N GLU A 155 4.40 21.12 2.55
CA GLU A 155 3.27 20.70 1.71
C GLU A 155 2.43 19.64 2.40
N VAL A 156 1.14 19.66 2.08
CA VAL A 156 0.15 18.71 2.57
C VAL A 156 -0.68 18.27 1.38
N VAL A 157 -0.90 16.96 1.27
CA VAL A 157 -1.76 16.35 0.26
C VAL A 157 -2.73 15.41 0.96
N GLU A 158 -3.97 15.41 0.50
CA GLU A 158 -5.06 14.62 1.04
C GLU A 158 -5.67 13.77 -0.07
N TYR A 159 -5.93 12.51 0.26
CA TYR A 159 -6.66 11.58 -0.57
C TYR A 159 -7.92 11.20 0.23
N PRO A 160 -9.12 11.50 -0.27
CA PRO A 160 -10.28 10.81 0.27
C PRO A 160 -10.12 9.31 -0.02
N ILE A 161 -10.71 8.45 0.81
CA ILE A 161 -10.82 7.00 0.59
C ILE A 161 -12.18 6.58 1.11
N GLU A 162 -13.04 6.02 0.25
CA GLU A 162 -14.34 5.50 0.68
C GLU A 162 -14.18 4.09 1.26
N VAL A 163 -14.58 3.91 2.53
CA VAL A 163 -14.66 2.59 3.15
C VAL A 163 -16.09 2.08 3.05
N THR A 164 -16.30 1.04 2.26
CA THR A 164 -17.62 0.51 1.90
C THR A 164 -18.12 -0.58 2.85
N GLY A 165 -17.27 -1.08 3.74
CA GLY A 165 -17.64 -2.12 4.69
C GLY A 165 -16.66 -2.32 5.84
N ILE A 166 -17.04 -3.19 6.77
CA ILE A 166 -16.37 -3.37 8.07
C ILE A 166 -15.77 -4.77 8.25
N ALA A 167 -15.92 -5.66 7.26
CA ALA A 167 -15.50 -7.05 7.37
C ALA A 167 -13.98 -7.21 7.25
N GLU A 168 -13.32 -6.24 6.60
CA GLU A 168 -11.88 -6.20 6.42
C GLU A 168 -11.27 -5.05 7.21
N GLN A 169 -10.12 -5.30 7.82
CA GLN A 169 -9.32 -4.27 8.50
C GLN A 169 -8.85 -3.24 7.47
N LEU A 170 -9.07 -1.95 7.76
CA LEU A 170 -8.45 -0.87 7.00
C LEU A 170 -6.96 -0.80 7.36
N ARG A 171 -6.10 -0.95 6.35
CA ARG A 171 -4.64 -0.77 6.48
C ARG A 171 -4.18 0.27 5.49
N VAL A 172 -3.57 1.34 6.01
CA VAL A 172 -2.93 2.38 5.21
C VAL A 172 -1.44 2.27 5.42
N THR A 173 -0.67 2.12 4.34
CA THR A 173 0.80 2.05 4.38
C THR A 173 1.38 3.12 3.48
N MET A 174 2.08 4.08 4.07
CA MET A 174 2.94 4.99 3.35
C MET A 174 4.37 4.44 3.35
N SER A 175 5.06 4.58 2.22
CA SER A 175 6.50 4.36 2.18
C SER A 175 7.18 5.28 1.17
N PHE A 176 8.44 5.63 1.44
CA PHE A 176 9.21 6.46 0.53
C PHE A 176 10.68 6.04 0.49
N THR A 177 11.35 6.37 -0.61
CA THR A 177 12.79 6.16 -0.75
C THR A 177 13.52 7.43 -0.32
N ASP A 178 13.87 7.47 0.95
CA ASP A 178 14.64 8.54 1.58
C ASP A 178 16.04 8.67 0.94
N PRO A 179 16.57 9.89 0.75
CA PRO A 179 17.96 10.11 0.40
C PRO A 179 18.94 9.43 1.36
N ALA A 180 20.17 9.20 0.88
CA ALA A 180 21.18 8.54 1.69
C ALA A 180 21.62 9.43 2.86
N GLY A 181 21.37 8.97 4.09
CA GLY A 181 21.90 9.60 5.30
C GLY A 181 23.44 9.61 5.34
N ALA A 182 24.01 10.59 6.04
CA ALA A 182 25.46 10.69 6.20
C ALA A 182 26.04 9.47 6.91
N ALA A 183 27.22 9.00 6.48
CA ALA A 183 27.87 7.84 7.11
C ALA A 183 28.16 8.11 8.59
N ASN A 184 27.84 7.15 9.45
CA ASN A 184 28.04 7.21 10.91
C ASN A 184 27.27 8.31 11.65
N THR A 185 26.23 8.88 11.04
CA THR A 185 25.30 9.76 11.77
C THR A 185 24.54 8.99 12.86
N ASN A 186 24.21 9.67 13.95
CA ASN A 186 23.34 9.14 15.00
C ASN A 186 21.85 9.22 14.63
N PHE A 187 21.52 10.02 13.60
CA PHE A 187 20.17 10.17 13.05
C PHE A 187 20.29 10.10 11.52
N ALA A 188 19.91 8.97 10.94
CA ALA A 188 20.05 8.72 9.49
C ALA A 188 18.90 9.22 8.59
N PRO A 189 17.65 9.39 9.06
CA PRO A 189 16.58 9.96 8.24
C PRO A 189 16.98 11.33 7.69
N VAL A 190 16.72 11.58 6.40
CA VAL A 190 17.01 12.86 5.75
C VAL A 190 15.74 13.65 5.49
N ASN A 191 14.79 13.04 4.77
CA ASN A 191 13.47 13.58 4.54
C ASN A 191 12.47 12.90 5.48
N ASP A 192 11.50 13.68 5.93
CA ASP A 192 10.48 13.31 6.90
C ASP A 192 9.10 13.62 6.33
N LEU A 193 8.33 12.55 6.07
CA LEU A 193 6.94 12.60 5.65
C LEU A 193 6.11 11.91 6.74
N ASP A 194 5.04 12.58 7.20
CA ASP A 194 4.12 12.01 8.18
C ASP A 194 2.82 11.54 7.51
N LEU A 195 2.38 10.34 7.87
CA LEU A 195 1.06 9.82 7.57
C LEU A 195 0.07 10.21 8.67
N GLU A 196 -1.05 10.79 8.27
CA GLU A 196 -2.25 10.94 9.09
C GLU A 196 -3.44 10.30 8.38
N VAL A 197 -4.25 9.54 9.11
CA VAL A 197 -5.48 8.94 8.61
C VAL A 197 -6.63 9.44 9.47
N VAL A 198 -7.59 10.12 8.86
CA VAL A 198 -8.70 10.79 9.53
C VAL A 198 -9.97 9.99 9.28
N ALA A 199 -10.62 9.54 10.35
CA ALA A 199 -11.90 8.84 10.31
C ALA A 199 -13.06 9.80 9.98
N PRO A 200 -14.21 9.29 9.50
CA PRO A 200 -15.41 10.09 9.24
C PRO A 200 -15.88 10.94 10.44
N ASN A 201 -15.58 10.50 11.66
CA ASN A 201 -15.93 11.22 12.90
C ASN A 201 -14.88 12.27 13.34
N GLY A 202 -13.83 12.49 12.53
CA GLY A 202 -12.72 13.41 12.83
C GLY A 202 -11.60 12.83 13.70
N THR A 203 -11.65 11.54 14.06
CA THR A 203 -10.55 10.89 14.79
C THR A 203 -9.31 10.80 13.90
N VAL A 204 -8.17 11.32 14.38
CA VAL A 204 -6.90 11.27 13.65
C VAL A 204 -6.01 10.16 14.19
N TYR A 205 -5.57 9.28 13.31
CA TYR A 205 -4.52 8.28 13.54
C TYR A 205 -3.23 8.73 12.87
N LYS A 206 -2.13 8.72 13.62
CA LYS A 206 -0.80 9.03 13.08
C LYS A 206 -0.08 7.73 12.74
N GLY A 207 0.75 7.79 11.71
CA GLY A 207 1.60 6.68 11.33
C GLY A 207 2.41 6.14 12.51
N ASN A 208 2.46 4.81 12.61
CA ASN A 208 3.26 4.08 13.60
C ASN A 208 2.89 4.29 15.08
N VAL A 209 1.75 4.93 15.38
CA VAL A 209 1.21 5.04 16.74
C VAL A 209 0.28 3.87 17.02
N PHE A 210 0.81 2.82 17.66
CA PHE A 210 0.11 1.56 17.90
C PHE A 210 0.01 1.18 19.37
N SER A 211 -1.08 0.48 19.71
CA SER A 211 -1.23 -0.26 20.96
C SER A 211 -1.96 -1.57 20.70
N GLY A 212 -1.32 -2.69 21.01
CA GLY A 212 -1.93 -4.02 20.85
C GLY A 212 -2.22 -4.40 19.39
N GLY A 213 -1.39 -3.94 18.45
CA GLY A 213 -1.56 -4.20 17.02
C GLY A 213 -2.55 -3.30 16.29
N GLU A 214 -3.23 -2.40 16.99
CA GLU A 214 -4.16 -1.43 16.41
C GLU A 214 -3.61 -0.01 16.52
N SER A 215 -3.95 0.84 15.55
CA SER A 215 -3.62 2.26 15.65
C SER A 215 -4.48 2.96 16.69
N THR A 216 -3.86 3.88 17.42
CA THR A 216 -4.53 4.70 18.44
C THR A 216 -4.43 6.17 18.10
N SER A 217 -5.46 6.95 18.44
CA SER A 217 -5.40 8.40 18.30
C SER A 217 -4.45 9.04 19.32
N GLY A 218 -3.97 10.25 19.00
CA GLY A 218 -2.96 10.95 19.81
C GLY A 218 -1.53 10.52 19.46
N GLY A 219 -0.65 10.44 20.46
CA GLY A 219 0.75 10.08 20.26
C GLY A 219 1.60 11.11 19.50
N THR A 220 2.83 10.72 19.19
CA THR A 220 3.83 11.51 18.44
C THR A 220 4.02 10.93 17.05
N LYS A 221 4.29 11.79 16.07
CA LYS A 221 4.66 11.40 14.69
C LYS A 221 6.00 10.65 14.67
N ASP A 222 6.25 9.82 13.67
CA ASP A 222 7.46 8.99 13.55
C ASP A 222 8.51 9.65 12.65
N ASP A 223 9.38 10.43 13.26
CA ASP A 223 10.49 11.13 12.59
C ASP A 223 11.64 10.21 12.11
N ARG A 224 11.50 8.88 12.21
CA ARG A 224 12.60 7.94 11.93
C ARG A 224 12.34 7.05 10.73
N ASN A 225 11.13 6.54 10.59
CA ASN A 225 10.87 5.44 9.69
C ASN A 225 10.35 5.95 8.35
N ASN A 226 11.00 5.54 7.25
CA ASN A 226 10.49 5.79 5.89
C ASN A 226 9.34 4.86 5.49
N ILE A 227 8.66 4.30 6.48
CA ILE A 227 7.46 3.48 6.38
C ILE A 227 6.59 3.89 7.55
N GLU A 228 5.38 4.32 7.27
CA GLU A 228 4.37 4.57 8.27
C GLU A 228 3.11 3.77 7.97
N GLN A 229 2.53 3.15 8.99
CA GLN A 229 1.26 2.42 8.86
C GLN A 229 0.20 2.90 9.85
N VAL A 230 -1.06 2.75 9.43
CA VAL A 230 -2.25 2.82 10.28
C VAL A 230 -3.08 1.55 10.06
N HIS A 231 -3.48 0.88 11.14
CA HIS A 231 -4.40 -0.27 11.13
C HIS A 231 -5.66 0.06 11.94
N VAL A 232 -6.83 -0.18 11.35
CA VAL A 232 -8.13 -0.05 12.01
C VAL A 232 -8.94 -1.32 11.74
N SER A 233 -9.00 -2.22 12.71
CA SER A 233 -9.67 -3.53 12.58
C SER A 233 -11.15 -3.46 12.25
N LEU A 234 -11.86 -2.46 12.77
CA LEU A 234 -13.29 -2.24 12.54
C LEU A 234 -13.48 -0.79 12.07
N PRO A 235 -13.14 -0.49 10.81
CA PRO A 235 -13.27 0.87 10.30
C PRO A 235 -14.76 1.25 10.24
N ALA A 236 -15.07 2.53 10.47
CA ALA A 236 -16.39 3.06 10.15
C ALA A 236 -16.56 3.12 8.63
N VAL A 237 -17.76 2.81 8.15
CA VAL A 237 -18.16 3.03 6.75
C VAL A 237 -18.26 4.53 6.49
N GLY A 238 -17.89 4.95 5.28
CA GLY A 238 -17.89 6.33 4.83
C GLY A 238 -16.50 6.82 4.44
N GLU A 239 -16.41 8.12 4.18
CA GLU A 239 -15.19 8.75 3.70
C GLU A 239 -14.13 8.92 4.81
N TRP A 240 -12.95 8.38 4.55
CA TRP A 240 -11.74 8.60 5.33
C TRP A 240 -10.80 9.53 4.56
N THR A 241 -10.00 10.33 5.27
CA THR A 241 -8.95 11.15 4.64
C THR A 241 -7.59 10.56 4.95
N VAL A 242 -6.85 10.15 3.92
CA VAL A 242 -5.43 9.81 4.01
C VAL A 242 -4.62 11.06 3.68
N ARG A 243 -3.97 11.64 4.68
CA ARG A 243 -3.17 12.86 4.58
C ARG A 243 -1.68 12.55 4.70
N ILE A 244 -0.88 13.13 3.81
CA ILE A 244 0.57 13.13 3.88
C ILE A 244 1.06 14.54 4.15
N ASN A 245 1.90 14.70 5.17
CA ASN A 245 2.50 15.98 5.54
C ASN A 245 4.00 15.90 5.29
N ALA A 246 4.54 16.82 4.49
CA ALA A 246 5.97 16.92 4.27
C ALA A 246 6.64 17.71 5.41
N ALA A 247 6.82 17.07 6.57
CA ALA A 247 7.33 17.71 7.78
C ALA A 247 8.70 18.37 7.58
N ALA A 248 9.62 17.67 6.91
CA ALA A 248 10.92 18.20 6.54
C ALA A 248 11.48 17.49 5.31
N VAL A 249 11.53 18.17 4.18
CA VAL A 249 12.16 17.66 2.94
C VAL A 249 13.46 18.44 2.73
N ASN A 250 14.56 17.86 3.22
CA ASN A 250 15.87 18.49 3.28
C ASN A 250 16.70 18.30 2.00
N VAL A 251 16.38 17.29 1.18
CA VAL A 251 17.10 16.98 -0.07
C VAL A 251 16.13 16.62 -1.19
N GLY A 252 16.13 17.45 -2.25
CA GLY A 252 15.26 17.29 -3.42
C GLY A 252 13.78 17.42 -3.08
N ALA A 253 12.91 17.04 -4.01
CA ALA A 253 11.50 16.77 -3.71
C ALA A 253 11.34 15.28 -3.37
N GLN A 254 10.46 14.96 -2.42
CA GLN A 254 10.27 13.60 -1.92
C GLN A 254 8.97 12.98 -2.45
N GLY A 255 9.10 12.00 -3.33
CA GLY A 255 7.98 11.15 -3.74
C GLY A 255 7.68 10.08 -2.68
N TYR A 256 6.48 9.54 -2.70
CA TYR A 256 6.00 8.51 -1.78
C TYR A 256 5.08 7.54 -2.52
N ALA A 257 4.84 6.40 -1.89
CA ALA A 257 3.82 5.47 -2.31
C ALA A 257 2.84 5.19 -1.16
N LEU A 258 1.56 5.09 -1.51
CA LEU A 258 0.49 4.63 -0.63
C LEU A 258 0.00 3.27 -1.10
N THR A 259 -0.23 2.38 -0.15
CA THR A 259 -1.02 1.17 -0.35
C THR A 259 -2.07 1.13 0.74
N VAL A 260 -3.33 1.22 0.34
CA VAL A 260 -4.50 1.13 1.20
C VAL A 260 -5.22 -0.17 0.88
N THR A 261 -5.57 -0.94 1.90
CA THR A 261 -6.35 -2.17 1.74
C THR A 261 -7.47 -2.21 2.76
N GLY A 262 -8.58 -2.83 2.41
CA GLY A 262 -9.77 -2.97 3.24
C GLY A 262 -10.96 -3.26 2.33
N MET A 263 -12.18 -2.97 2.78
CA MET A 263 -13.30 -2.80 1.85
C MET A 263 -13.28 -1.34 1.38
N VAL A 264 -12.36 -1.02 0.48
CA VAL A 264 -12.10 0.36 0.02
C VAL A 264 -12.47 0.52 -1.45
N ALA A 265 -13.05 1.66 -1.77
CA ALA A 265 -13.18 2.12 -3.14
C ALA A 265 -12.30 3.35 -3.31
N GLU A 266 -11.91 3.65 -4.55
CA GLU A 266 -11.65 5.05 -4.92
C GLU A 266 -12.85 5.85 -4.37
N PRO A 267 -12.64 6.96 -3.64
CA PRO A 267 -13.74 7.85 -3.25
C PRO A 267 -14.50 8.08 -4.51
N ASN A 268 -15.78 7.65 -4.50
CA ASN A 268 -16.64 7.63 -5.65
C ASN A 268 -16.04 8.49 -6.78
N ASP A 269 -15.27 7.86 -7.67
CA ASP A 269 -15.31 8.23 -9.09
C ASP A 269 -16.73 7.82 -9.46
N CYS A 270 -17.69 8.58 -8.93
CA CYS A 270 -19.04 8.58 -9.36
C CYS A 270 -18.84 9.02 -10.77
N TYR A 271 -18.79 8.07 -11.67
CA TYR A 271 -18.50 8.38 -13.06
C TYR A 271 -19.57 9.35 -13.60
N ALA A 272 -20.73 9.41 -12.92
CA ALA A 272 -21.78 10.40 -13.08
C ALA A 272 -21.47 11.82 -12.54
N ASP A 273 -20.54 11.99 -11.61
CA ASP A 273 -19.86 13.25 -11.25
C ASP A 273 -18.63 13.43 -12.14
N PHE A 274 -18.90 13.60 -13.43
CA PHE A 274 -17.88 13.62 -14.47
C PHE A 274 -16.98 14.85 -14.40
N ASN A 275 -17.44 15.93 -13.74
CA ASN A 275 -16.66 17.15 -13.58
C ASN A 275 -15.89 17.23 -12.25
N GLY A 276 -16.09 16.26 -11.34
CA GLY A 276 -15.41 16.15 -10.06
C GLY A 276 -15.73 17.30 -9.10
N ASP A 277 -16.97 17.79 -9.13
CA ASP A 277 -17.45 18.89 -8.27
C ASP A 277 -18.21 18.42 -7.01
N ASP A 278 -18.18 17.11 -6.75
CA ASP A 278 -18.87 16.39 -5.67
C ASP A 278 -20.41 16.44 -5.81
N THR A 279 -20.94 16.82 -6.99
CA THR A 279 -22.39 16.91 -7.22
C THR A 279 -22.84 16.41 -8.60
N VAL A 280 -23.56 15.28 -8.63
CA VAL A 280 -24.20 14.78 -9.87
C VAL A 280 -25.35 15.70 -10.30
N ASN A 281 -25.12 16.47 -11.35
CA ASN A 281 -26.07 17.41 -11.90
C ASN A 281 -25.98 17.45 -13.44
N SER A 282 -26.62 18.44 -14.07
CA SER A 282 -26.62 18.53 -15.54
C SER A 282 -25.28 18.99 -16.13
N GLN A 283 -24.36 19.51 -15.30
CA GLN A 283 -23.02 19.91 -15.71
C GLN A 283 -22.15 18.68 -16.00
N ASP A 284 -22.34 17.58 -15.29
CA ASP A 284 -21.65 16.32 -15.55
C ASP A 284 -22.05 15.72 -16.89
N VAL A 285 -23.35 15.74 -17.18
CA VAL A 285 -23.87 15.32 -18.49
C VAL A 285 -23.24 16.15 -19.60
N LEU A 286 -23.08 17.46 -19.39
CA LEU A 286 -22.45 18.34 -20.36
C LEU A 286 -20.94 18.04 -20.51
N ALA A 287 -20.24 17.80 -19.40
CA ALA A 287 -18.82 17.47 -19.39
C ALA A 287 -18.57 16.13 -20.10
N PHE A 288 -19.36 15.10 -19.78
CA PHE A 288 -19.33 13.79 -20.41
C PHE A 288 -19.59 13.89 -21.92
N LEU A 289 -20.65 14.60 -22.35
CA LEU A 289 -20.97 14.72 -23.78
C LEU A 289 -19.88 15.46 -24.56
N ASN A 290 -19.18 16.41 -23.94
CA ASN A 290 -18.03 17.08 -24.57
C ASN A 290 -16.84 16.11 -24.74
N ALA A 291 -16.53 15.31 -23.72
CA ALA A 291 -15.48 14.28 -23.77
C ALA A 291 -15.82 13.19 -24.80
N TRP A 292 -17.06 12.71 -24.80
CA TRP A 292 -17.57 11.74 -25.78
C TRP A 292 -17.48 12.25 -27.23
N ALA A 293 -17.87 13.51 -27.46
CA ALA A 293 -17.77 14.12 -28.79
C ALA A 293 -16.31 14.34 -29.25
N ALA A 294 -15.38 14.47 -28.29
CA ALA A 294 -13.94 14.53 -28.56
C ALA A 294 -13.31 13.15 -28.76
N GLY A 295 -14.02 12.06 -28.43
CA GLY A 295 -13.49 10.70 -28.41
C GLY A 295 -12.46 10.49 -27.30
N ASP A 296 -12.60 11.21 -26.18
CA ASP A 296 -11.72 11.09 -25.02
C ASP A 296 -11.92 9.74 -24.32
N GLU A 297 -10.83 9.07 -23.95
CA GLU A 297 -10.85 7.78 -23.26
C GLU A 297 -11.55 7.90 -21.89
N THR A 298 -11.60 9.09 -21.29
CA THR A 298 -12.38 9.31 -20.05
C THR A 298 -13.88 9.17 -20.25
N ALA A 299 -14.38 9.14 -21.49
CA ALA A 299 -15.80 8.93 -21.81
C ALA A 299 -16.15 7.46 -22.12
N ASP A 300 -15.20 6.52 -21.99
CA ASP A 300 -15.44 5.08 -22.08
C ASP A 300 -16.10 4.56 -20.79
N ALA A 301 -17.41 4.78 -20.68
CA ALA A 301 -18.18 4.53 -19.48
C ALA A 301 -18.39 3.04 -19.20
N ASN A 302 -18.35 2.21 -20.25
CA ASN A 302 -18.53 0.76 -20.11
C ASN A 302 -17.18 0.00 -20.08
N GLY A 303 -16.05 0.70 -20.27
CA GLY A 303 -14.69 0.16 -20.23
C GLY A 303 -14.38 -0.81 -21.37
N ASP A 304 -15.05 -0.69 -22.52
CA ASP A 304 -14.86 -1.59 -23.66
C ASP A 304 -13.71 -1.19 -24.60
N GLY A 305 -13.04 -0.08 -24.29
CA GLY A 305 -11.92 0.49 -25.03
C GLY A 305 -12.36 1.28 -26.27
N SER A 306 -13.66 1.53 -26.45
CA SER A 306 -14.22 2.23 -27.61
C SER A 306 -15.29 3.24 -27.21
N VAL A 307 -14.97 4.54 -27.27
CA VAL A 307 -15.95 5.61 -27.03
C VAL A 307 -17.02 5.64 -28.13
N ASN A 308 -18.21 5.18 -27.80
CA ASN A 308 -19.33 5.00 -28.72
C ASN A 308 -20.69 5.27 -28.03
N THR A 309 -21.80 5.02 -28.71
CA THR A 309 -23.15 5.33 -28.17
C THR A 309 -23.53 4.47 -26.97
N GLN A 310 -22.86 3.34 -26.74
CA GLN A 310 -23.08 2.50 -25.57
C GLN A 310 -22.61 3.19 -24.29
N ASP A 311 -21.53 3.97 -24.36
CA ASP A 311 -21.04 4.75 -23.22
C ASP A 311 -22.02 5.82 -22.78
N VAL A 312 -22.72 6.43 -23.74
CA VAL A 312 -23.76 7.42 -23.44
C VAL A 312 -24.91 6.77 -22.68
N LEU A 313 -25.28 5.52 -23.04
CA LEU A 313 -26.32 4.78 -22.34
C LEU A 313 -25.87 4.41 -20.92
N GLU A 314 -24.64 3.96 -20.77
CA GLU A 314 -24.08 3.58 -19.47
C GLU A 314 -23.96 4.80 -18.54
N PHE A 315 -23.40 5.90 -19.03
CA PHE A 315 -23.31 7.16 -18.29
C PHE A 315 -24.69 7.65 -17.82
N LEU A 316 -25.72 7.60 -18.68
CA LEU A 316 -27.06 8.01 -18.29
C LEU A 316 -27.71 7.07 -17.26
N ASN A 317 -27.35 5.78 -17.26
CA ASN A 317 -27.79 4.86 -16.21
C ASN A 317 -27.16 5.23 -14.87
N LEU A 318 -25.85 5.51 -14.87
CA LEU A 318 -25.09 5.95 -13.69
C LEU A 318 -25.61 7.29 -13.17
N TRP A 319 -25.87 8.25 -14.05
CA TRP A 319 -26.44 9.57 -13.71
C TRP A 319 -27.83 9.48 -13.08
N ASN A 320 -28.70 8.59 -13.58
CA ASN A 320 -30.03 8.39 -12.99
C ASN A 320 -29.98 7.61 -11.66
N ALA A 321 -28.98 6.76 -11.48
CA ALA A 321 -28.74 6.08 -10.21
C ALA A 321 -28.17 7.03 -9.14
N GLY A 322 -27.43 8.06 -9.58
CA GLY A 322 -26.67 8.97 -8.72
C GLY A 322 -25.35 8.33 -8.25
N CYS A 323 -24.72 8.99 -7.28
CA CYS A 323 -23.77 8.35 -6.36
C CYS A 323 -24.54 7.91 -5.10
#